data_AF-N9LVR4-F1
#
_entry.id   AF-N9LVR4-F1
#
_cell.length_a   1.000
_cell.length_b   1.000
_cell.length_c   1.000
_cell.angle_alpha   90.00
_cell.angle_beta   90.00
_cell.angle_gamma   90.00
#
_symmetry.space_group_name_H-M   'P 1'
#
loop_
_entity.id
_entity.type
_entity.pdbx_description
1 polymer ?
#
loop_
_entity_poly.entity_id
_entity_poly.type
_entity_poly.pdbx_seq_one_letter_code
_entity_poly.pdbx_strand_id
1 'polypeptide(L)' 'MAGLSIWHVVIFAIVVILLFGTSKLKNLGKDVGGAVKDFKKSIKEDEVTVPLNEPRTIDAQVKNAESSVKS' A
#
# COMPACT_ATOMS: atom_id res chain seq x y z
N MET A 1 -19.79 -6.12 -29.92
CA MET A 1 -19.36 -6.23 -28.51
C MET A 1 -19.59 -4.86 -27.85
N ALA A 2 -20.69 -4.69 -27.12
CA ALA A 2 -20.94 -3.44 -26.39
C ALA A 2 -19.96 -3.36 -25.22
N GLY A 3 -18.88 -2.59 -25.38
CA GLY A 3 -17.90 -2.37 -24.33
C GLY A 3 -18.55 -1.62 -23.15
N LEU A 4 -18.03 -1.85 -21.96
CA LEU A 4 -18.39 -1.10 -20.75
C LEU A 4 -18.04 0.38 -20.98
N SER A 5 -18.99 1.13 -21.52
CA SER A 5 -18.85 2.58 -21.69
C SER A 5 -18.91 3.24 -20.32
N ILE A 6 -18.00 4.18 -20.06
CA ILE A 6 -17.89 4.93 -18.81
C ILE A 6 -19.25 5.48 -18.35
N TRP A 7 -20.13 5.86 -19.29
CA TRP A 7 -21.48 6.33 -19.01
C TRP A 7 -22.35 5.33 -18.23
N HIS A 8 -22.23 4.03 -18.53
CA HIS A 8 -22.99 3.00 -17.82
C HIS A 8 -22.47 2.82 -16.39
N VAL A 9 -21.16 2.94 -16.18
CA VAL A 9 -20.54 2.81 -14.86
C VAL A 9 -20.98 3.95 -13.94
N VAL A 10 -21.06 5.19 -14.45
CA VAL A 10 -21.52 6.34 -13.68
C VAL A 10 -22.99 6.18 -13.25
N ILE A 11 -23.87 5.78 -14.18
CA ILE A 11 -25.29 5.55 -13.88
C ILE A 11 -25.46 4.42 -12.87
N PHE A 12 -24.71 3.32 -13.04
CA PHE A 12 -24.71 2.22 -12.09
C PHE A 12 -24.25 2.66 -10.69
N ALA A 13 -23.18 3.46 -10.60
CA ALA A 13 -22.68 3.97 -9.33
C ALA A 13 -23.72 4.83 -8.60
N ILE A 14 -24.47 5.68 -9.33
CA ILE A 14 -25.56 6.48 -8.75
C ILE A 14 -26.63 5.57 -8.14
N VAL A 15 -27.07 4.54 -8.86
CA VAL A 15 -28.08 3.58 -8.37
C VAL A 15 -27.59 2.87 -7.11
N VAL A 16 -26.34 2.40 -7.10
CA VAL A 16 -25.74 1.77 -5.92
C VAL A 16 -25.70 2.74 -4.73
N ILE A 17 -25.32 4.00 -4.95
CA ILE A 17 -25.31 5.02 -3.89
C ILE A 17 -26.71 5.27 -3.32
N LEU A 18 -27.74 5.30 -4.16
CA LEU A 18 -29.12 5.48 -3.72
C LEU A 18 -29.65 4.27 -2.93
N LEU A 19 -29.31 3.04 -3.35
CA LEU A 19 -29.75 1.81 -2.66
C LEU A 19 -29.08 1.63 -1.29
N PHE A 20 -27.75 1.81 -1.23
CA PHE A 20 -26.99 1.62 0.00
C PHE A 20 -26.99 2.86 0.90
N GLY A 21 -27.30 4.03 0.33
CA GLY A 21 -27.17 5.32 0.98
C GLY A 21 -25.70 5.75 1.13
N THR A 22 -25.47 7.06 1.19
CA THR A 22 -24.12 7.63 1.32
C THR A 22 -23.48 7.33 2.67
N SER A 23 -24.27 7.07 3.72
CA SER A 23 -23.75 6.82 5.07
C SER A 23 -22.98 5.50 5.19
N LYS A 24 -23.53 4.41 4.63
CA LYS A 24 -22.87 3.09 4.59
C LYS A 24 -21.61 3.14 3.73
N LEU A 25 -21.71 3.74 2.53
CA LEU A 25 -20.60 3.88 1.59
C LEU A 25 -19.48 4.77 2.13
N LYS A 26 -19.79 5.81 2.90
CA LYS A 26 -18.78 6.67 3.53
C LYS A 26 -17.98 5.94 4.61
N ASN A 27 -18.66 5.18 5.48
CA ASN A 27 -17.99 4.44 6.54
C ASN A 27 -17.09 3.35 5.94
N LEU A 28 -17.65 2.53 5.03
CA LEU A 28 -16.89 1.47 4.36
C LEU A 28 -15.77 2.03 3.46
N GLY A 29 -16.05 3.15 2.78
CA GLY A 29 -15.10 3.83 1.93
C GLY A 29 -13.96 4.50 2.72
N LYS A 30 -14.18 4.90 3.97
CA LYS A 30 -13.10 5.37 4.85
C LYS A 30 -12.16 4.24 5.23
N ASP A 31 -12.70 3.10 5.61
CA ASP A 31 -11.91 1.94 6.05
C ASP A 31 -11.10 1.35 4.89
N VAL A 32 -11.75 1.10 3.76
CA VAL A 32 -11.10 0.56 2.55
C VAL A 32 -10.21 1.62 1.90
N GLY A 33 -10.68 2.87 1.82
CA GLY A 33 -9.93 3.98 1.22
C GLY A 33 -8.67 4.33 2.00
N GLY A 34 -8.68 4.19 3.34
CA GLY A 34 -7.49 4.31 4.18
C GLY A 34 -6.43 3.27 3.81
N ALA A 35 -6.80 1.99 3.79
CA ALA A 35 -5.90 0.90 3.44
C ALA A 35 -5.31 1.06 2.02
N VAL A 36 -6.14 1.43 1.04
CA VAL A 36 -5.67 1.66 -0.34
C VAL A 36 -4.78 2.90 -0.45
N LYS A 37 -5.05 3.94 0.34
CA LYS A 37 -4.21 5.15 0.39
C LYS A 37 -2.81 4.83 0.94
N ASP A 38 -2.75 4.07 2.03
CA ASP A 38 -1.48 3.67 2.64
C ASP A 38 -0.70 2.74 1.70
N PHE A 39 -1.37 1.79 1.04
CA PHE A 39 -0.76 0.94 0.01
C PHE A 39 -0.17 1.77 -1.15
N LYS A 40 -0.92 2.73 -1.68
CA LYS A 40 -0.44 3.64 -2.74
C LYS A 40 0.72 4.52 -2.25
N LYS A 41 0.72 4.90 -0.98
CA LYS A 41 1.79 5.70 -0.38
C LYS A 41 3.08 4.90 -0.30
N SER A 42 3.04 3.68 0.22
CA SER A 42 4.21 2.79 0.29
C SER A 42 4.82 2.52 -1.07
N ILE A 43 4.00 2.22 -2.08
CA ILE A 43 4.48 2.03 -3.47
C ILE A 43 5.18 3.27 -4.02
N LYS A 44 4.67 4.47 -3.72
CA LYS A 44 5.29 5.73 -4.16
C LYS A 44 6.55 6.07 -3.37
N GLU A 45 6.62 5.70 -2.10
CA GLU A 45 7.81 5.93 -1.25
C GLU A 45 8.98 5.08 -1.74
N ASP A 46 8.71 3.85 -2.20
CA ASP A 46 9.71 2.97 -2.85
C ASP A 46 10.24 3.55 -4.18
N GLU A 47 9.42 4.29 -4.94
CA GLU A 47 9.88 4.97 -6.17
C GLU A 47 10.70 6.25 -5.89
N VAL A 48 10.53 6.90 -4.74
CA VAL A 48 11.15 8.21 -4.42
C VAL A 48 12.37 8.08 -3.50
N THR A 49 12.59 6.94 -2.84
CA THR A 49 13.63 6.79 -1.79
C THR A 49 14.74 5.79 -2.10
N VAL A 50 15.06 5.57 -3.37
CA VAL A 50 16.36 4.99 -3.74
C VAL A 50 17.27 6.10 -4.27
N PRO A 51 18.03 6.82 -3.41
CA PRO A 51 19.24 7.44 -3.91
C PRO A 51 20.13 6.30 -4.41
N LEU A 52 20.29 6.19 -5.73
CA LEU A 52 21.12 5.20 -6.43
C LEU A 52 22.63 5.39 -6.16
N ASN A 53 23.05 5.76 -4.95
CA ASN A 53 24.44 6.16 -4.70
C ASN A 53 25.08 5.68 -3.40
N GLU A 54 24.52 4.70 -2.67
CA GLU A 54 25.25 4.09 -1.56
C GLU A 54 25.27 2.55 -1.64
N PRO A 55 26.45 1.92 -1.80
CA PRO A 55 26.58 0.49 -1.70
C PRO A 55 26.28 0.07 -0.27
N ARG A 56 25.09 -0.50 -0.04
CA ARG A 56 24.76 -1.18 1.22
C ARG A 56 25.51 -2.51 1.29
N THR A 57 26.76 -2.48 1.75
CA THR A 57 27.44 -3.70 2.20
C THR A 57 26.81 -4.15 3.51
N ILE A 58 26.41 -5.42 3.58
CA ILE A 58 25.93 -6.05 4.81
C ILE A 58 27.16 -6.31 5.67
N ASP A 59 27.43 -5.44 6.65
CA ASP A 59 28.36 -5.75 7.73
C ASP A 59 27.71 -6.84 8.62
N ALA A 60 28.00 -8.09 8.29
CA ALA A 60 27.68 -9.22 9.14
C ALA A 60 28.45 -9.05 10.46
N GLN A 61 27.76 -8.57 11.50
CA GLN A 61 28.25 -8.66 12.88
C GLN A 61 28.35 -10.14 13.27
N VAL A 62 29.51 -10.75 13.03
CA VAL A 62 29.88 -12.05 13.60
C VAL A 62 30.22 -11.82 15.07
N LYS A 63 29.20 -11.85 15.92
CA LYS A 63 29.37 -12.04 17.36
C LYS A 63 29.70 -13.52 17.60
N ASN A 64 30.95 -13.91 17.36
CA ASN A 64 31.45 -15.22 17.81
C ASN A 64 32.14 -15.09 19.16
N ALA A 65 31.65 -15.90 20.07
CA ALA A 65 31.99 -16.00 21.46
C ALA A 65 33.29 -16.78 21.64
N GLU A 66 34.44 -16.12 21.73
CA GLU A 66 35.70 -16.78 22.12
C GLU A 66 36.59 -15.82 22.93
N SER A 67 36.27 -15.60 24.21
CA SER A 67 37.25 -15.08 25.18
C SER A 67 37.14 -15.70 26.58
N SER A 68 36.51 -16.88 26.70
CA SER A 68 36.43 -17.61 27.97
C SER A 68 37.01 -19.02 27.90
N VAL A 69 38.09 -19.25 27.14
CA VAL A 69 38.89 -20.47 27.32
C VAL A 69 40.37 -20.17 27.08
N LYS A 70 41.13 -20.11 28.19
CA LYS A 70 42.56 -20.47 28.30
C LYS A 70 43.62 -19.46 27.83
N SER A 71 44.14 -18.67 28.77
CA SER A 71 45.46 -18.86 29.40
C SER A 71 45.70 -17.81 30.48
#